data_AF-A0A0T6AS74-F1
#
_entry.id   AF-A0A0T6AS74-F1
#
_cell.length_a   1.000
_cell.length_b   1.000
_cell.length_c   1.000
_cell.angle_alpha   90.00
_cell.angle_beta   90.00
_cell.angle_gamma   90.00
#
_symmetry.space_group_name_H-M   'P 1'
#
loop_
_entity.id
_entity.type
_entity.pdbx_description
1 polymer ?
#
loop_
_entity_poly.entity_id
_entity_poly.type
_entity_poly.pdbx_seq_one_letter_code
_entity_poly.pdbx_strand_id
1 'polypeptide(L)'
;MRTVRVVITLKPGVLDAPGQAIRQGLRALGFAVDEVRAGKYLELALPHGAGDVEEMCARFLANPLIETWRIEEGERQMATAGGTAE
;
A
#
# COMPACT_ATOMS: atom_id res chain seq x y z
N MET A 1 -3.60 6.56 19.33
CA MET A 1 -3.75 5.76 18.10
C MET A 1 -2.45 5.82 17.34
N ARG A 2 -2.05 4.74 16.68
CA ARG A 2 -0.89 4.72 15.76
C ARG A 2 -1.36 4.52 14.33
N THR A 3 -0.61 5.08 13.39
CA THR A 3 -0.84 4.89 11.96
C THR A 3 0.21 3.93 11.43
N VAL A 4 -0.23 2.84 10.80
CA VAL A 4 0.65 1.85 10.19
C VAL A 4 0.34 1.77 8.71
N ARG A 5 1.37 1.84 7.88
CA ARG A 5 1.26 1.72 6.43
C ARG A 5 1.70 0.33 6.02
N VAL A 6 0.95 -0.29 5.12
CA VAL A 6 1.25 -1.61 4.58
C VAL A 6 1.26 -1.54 3.07
N VAL A 7 2.39 -1.89 2.46
CA VAL A 7 2.55 -2.00 1.02
C VAL A 7 2.56 -3.46 0.65
N ILE A 8 1.56 -3.92 -0.10
CA ILE A 8 1.41 -5.30 -0.56
C ILE A 8 1.71 -5.34 -2.06
N THR A 9 2.63 -6.22 -2.44
CA THR A 9 3.05 -6.39 -3.84
C THR A 9 3.01 -7.85 -4.23
N LEU A 10 2.75 -8.12 -5.50
CA LEU A 10 2.88 -9.47 -6.04
C LEU A 10 4.33 -9.95 -5.92
N LYS A 11 4.53 -11.25 -5.69
CA LYS A 11 5.85 -11.88 -5.72
C LYS A 11 6.45 -11.86 -7.14
N PRO A 12 7.78 -11.94 -7.28
CA PRO A 12 8.43 -12.08 -8.59
C PRO A 12 7.86 -13.27 -9.38
N GLY A 13 7.69 -13.11 -10.69
CA GLY A 13 7.16 -14.16 -11.58
C GLY A 13 5.65 -14.33 -11.56
N VAL A 14 4.92 -13.68 -10.64
CA VAL A 14 3.45 -13.68 -10.66
C VAL A 14 2.92 -12.71 -11.71
N LEU A 15 2.01 -13.21 -12.55
CA LEU A 15 1.31 -12.43 -13.58
C LEU A 15 0.46 -11.34 -12.94
N ASP A 16 0.66 -10.10 -13.38
CA ASP A 16 -0.03 -8.91 -12.88
C ASP A 16 -0.99 -8.33 -13.93
N ALA A 17 -2.20 -8.89 -14.04
CA ALA A 17 -3.18 -8.41 -15.01
C ALA A 17 -3.52 -6.90 -14.84
N PRO A 18 -3.72 -6.36 -13.62
CA PRO A 18 -3.91 -4.93 -13.42
C PRO A 18 -2.72 -4.08 -13.89
N GLY A 19 -1.48 -4.47 -13.57
CA GLY A 19 -0.28 -3.75 -14.01
C GLY A 19 -0.16 -3.70 -15.55
N GLN A 20 -0.50 -4.79 -16.24
CA GLN A 20 -0.54 -4.83 -17.70
C GLN A 20 -1.57 -3.85 -18.27
N ALA A 21 -2.77 -3.80 -17.69
CA ALA A 21 -3.82 -2.87 -18.13
C ALA A 21 -3.41 -1.40 -17.93
N ILE A 22 -2.81 -1.07 -16.78
CA ILE A 22 -2.29 0.28 -16.51
C ILE A 22 -1.19 0.64 -17.51
N ARG A 23 -0.23 -0.25 -17.78
CA ARG A 23 0.84 -0.01 -18.76
C ARG A 23 0.28 0.27 -20.16
N GLN A 24 -0.75 -0.48 -20.59
CA GLN A 24 -1.41 -0.24 -21.87
C GLN A 24 -2.08 1.13 -21.91
N GLY A 25 -2.75 1.55 -20.83
CA GLY A 25 -3.34 2.88 -20.71
C GLY A 25 -2.30 4.00 -20.82
N LEU A 26 -1.17 3.88 -20.10
CA LEU A 26 -0.06 4.85 -20.16
C LEU A 26 0.52 4.96 -21.56
N ARG A 27 0.71 3.82 -22.25
CA ARG A 27 1.18 3.79 -23.63
C ARG A 27 0.21 4.47 -24.59
N ALA A 28 -1.10 4.28 -24.42
CA ALA A 28 -2.11 4.94 -25.25
C ALA A 28 -2.10 6.47 -25.09
N LEU A 29 -1.67 6.96 -23.92
CA LEU A 29 -1.49 8.39 -23.64
C LEU A 29 -0.12 8.95 -24.12
N GLY A 30 0.72 8.12 -24.72
CA GLY A 30 2.04 8.53 -25.23
C GLY A 30 3.18 8.44 -24.20
N PHE A 31 2.95 7.88 -23.01
CA PHE A 31 4.01 7.66 -22.02
C PHE A 31 4.74 6.34 -22.28
N ALA A 32 6.07 6.38 -22.34
CA ALA A 32 6.91 5.19 -22.40
C ALA A 32 7.18 4.68 -20.97
N VAL A 33 6.72 3.46 -20.68
CA VAL A 33 6.95 2.77 -19.40
C VAL A 33 7.26 1.31 -19.67
N ASP A 34 8.40 0.84 -19.18
CA ASP A 34 8.88 -0.53 -19.42
C ASP A 34 8.07 -1.57 -18.63
N GLU A 35 7.83 -1.30 -17.35
CA GLU A 35 7.12 -2.21 -16.46
C GLU A 35 6.20 -1.44 -15.50
N VAL A 36 5.05 -2.04 -15.20
CA VAL A 36 4.13 -1.56 -14.16
C VAL A 36 3.79 -2.75 -13.27
N ARG A 37 3.92 -2.54 -11.96
CA ARG A 37 3.51 -3.49 -10.93
C ARG A 37 2.40 -2.85 -10.10
N ALA A 38 1.21 -3.43 -10.13
CA ALA A 38 0.09 -3.03 -9.30
C ALA A 38 0.14 -3.79 -7.96
N GLY A 39 -0.12 -3.06 -6.88
CA GLY A 39 -0.15 -3.57 -5.52
C GLY A 39 -1.21 -2.86 -4.71
N LYS A 40 -1.26 -3.15 -3.41
CA LYS A 40 -2.16 -2.49 -2.46
C LYS A 40 -1.33 -1.61 -1.53
N TYR A 41 -1.82 -0.41 -1.27
CA TYR A 41 -1.33 0.45 -0.20
C TYR A 41 -2.45 0.62 0.82
N LEU A 42 -2.17 0.29 2.07
CA LEU A 42 -3.14 0.33 3.16
C LEU A 42 -2.61 1.25 4.26
N GLU A 43 -3.45 2.13 4.77
CA GLU A 43 -3.17 2.92 5.97
C GLU A 43 -4.13 2.49 7.08
N LEU A 44 -3.58 1.92 8.14
CA LEU A 44 -4.31 1.37 9.28
C LEU A 44 -4.21 2.33 10.46
N ALA A 45 -5.35 2.83 10.92
CA ALA A 45 -5.47 3.57 12.17
C ALA A 45 -5.77 2.57 13.30
N LEU A 46 -4.80 2.34 14.18
CA LEU A 46 -4.88 1.32 15.21
C LEU A 46 -4.87 1.95 16.62
N PRO A 47 -5.60 1.39 17.60
CA PRO A 47 -5.41 1.76 19.00
C PRO A 47 -3.99 1.45 19.49
N HIS A 48 -3.55 2.09 20.58
CA HIS A 48 -2.25 1.73 21.18
C HIS A 48 -2.32 0.30 21.73
N GLY A 49 -1.32 -0.52 21.43
CA GLY A 49 -1.32 -1.94 21.80
C GLY A 49 -2.25 -2.82 20.95
N ALA A 50 -2.81 -2.31 19.85
CA ALA A 50 -3.54 -3.15 18.90
C ALA A 50 -2.65 -4.27 18.36
N GLY A 51 -3.29 -5.41 18.06
CA GLY A 51 -2.66 -6.67 17.71
C GLY A 51 -1.68 -6.65 16.53
N ASP A 52 -1.09 -7.82 16.30
CA ASP A 52 0.01 -8.03 15.38
C ASP A 52 -0.38 -7.71 13.92
N VAL A 53 0.23 -6.67 13.34
CA VAL A 53 -0.05 -6.22 11.96
C VAL A 53 0.44 -7.27 10.97
N GLU A 54 1.51 -7.98 11.29
CA GLU A 54 2.03 -9.10 10.52
C GLU A 54 1.01 -10.24 10.47
N GLU A 55 0.33 -10.55 11.58
CA GLU A 55 -0.75 -11.55 11.59
C GLU A 55 -1.93 -11.10 10.73
N MET A 56 -2.34 -9.83 10.81
CA MET A 56 -3.39 -9.27 9.95
C MET A 56 -3.03 -9.42 8.47
N CYS A 57 -1.77 -9.17 8.12
CA CYS A 57 -1.27 -9.32 6.75
C CYS A 57 -1.33 -10.78 6.29
N ALA A 58 -0.81 -11.70 7.10
CA ALA A 58 -0.72 -13.12 6.74
C ALA A 58 -2.10 -13.81 6.64
N ARG A 59 -3.07 -13.37 7.46
CA ARG A 59 -4.39 -14.01 7.53
C ARG A 59 -5.42 -13.42 6.57
N PHE A 60 -5.29 -12.15 6.20
CA PHE A 60 -6.36 -11.46 5.46
C PHE A 60 -5.88 -10.43 4.43
N LEU A 61 -5.00 -9.50 4.81
CA LEU A 61 -4.71 -8.37 3.93
C LEU A 61 -3.94 -8.79 2.67
N ALA A 62 -3.06 -9.79 2.80
CA ALA A 62 -2.27 -10.36 1.73
C ALA A 62 -2.63 -11.83 1.49
N ASN A 63 -2.51 -12.26 0.24
CA ASN A 63 -2.47 -13.68 -0.11
C ASN A 63 -1.00 -14.16 -0.06
N PRO A 64 -0.56 -14.89 0.98
CA PRO A 64 0.85 -15.25 1.16
C PRO A 64 1.39 -16.19 0.08
N LEU A 65 0.53 -16.81 -0.73
CA LEU A 65 0.99 -17.64 -1.85
C LEU A 65 1.64 -16.77 -2.94
N ILE A 66 0.99 -15.65 -3.29
CA ILE A 66 1.31 -14.85 -4.47
C ILE A 66 1.71 -13.40 -4.17
N GLU A 67 1.51 -12.93 -2.94
CA GLU A 67 1.85 -11.58 -2.50
C GLU A 67 2.91 -11.60 -1.39
N THR A 68 3.61 -10.47 -1.25
CA THR A 68 4.51 -10.14 -0.14
C THR A 68 4.17 -8.73 0.33
N TRP A 69 4.50 -8.39 1.57
CA TRP A 69 4.17 -7.10 2.16
C TRP A 69 5.35 -6.48 2.91
N ARG A 70 5.33 -5.16 2.98
CA ARG A 70 6.19 -4.35 3.83
C ARG A 70 5.32 -3.52 4.76
N ILE A 71 5.70 -3.48 6.03
CA ILE A 71 5.05 -2.66 7.04
C ILE A 71 5.96 -1.46 7.33
N GLU A 72 5.36 -0.28 7.36
CA GLU A 72 6.00 0.99 7.66
C GLU A 72 5.23 1.65 8.80
N GLU A 73 5.85 1.74 9.97
CA GLU A 73 5.26 2.42 11.12
C GLU A 73 5.53 3.92 11.02
N GLY A 74 4.47 4.73 11.07
CA GLY A 74 4.57 6.19 11.10
C GLY A 74 4.06 6.72 12.44
N GLU A 75 4.83 7.59 13.10
CA GLU A 75 4.23 8.50 14.06
C GLU A 75 3.29 9.45 13.31
N ARG A 76 2.04 9.52 13.75
CA ARG A 76 1.10 10.49 13.22
C ARG A 76 1.57 11.87 13.67
N GLN A 77 2.33 12.55 12.83
CA GLN A 77 2.59 13.97 13.02
C GLN A 77 1.22 14.64 12.91
N MET A 78 0.69 15.07 14.05
CA MET A 78 -0.48 15.91 14.08
C MET A 78 -0.13 17.15 13.27
N ALA A 79 -0.67 17.26 12.06
CA ALA A 79 -0.77 18.53 11.40
C ALA A 79 -1.48 19.44 12.40
N THR A 80 -0.73 20.35 13.02
CA THR A 80 -1.32 21.47 13.75
C THR A 80 -2.25 22.12 12.75
N ALA A 81 -3.56 22.02 13.01
CA ALA A 81 -4.53 22.86 12.35
C ALA A 81 -4.08 24.30 12.63
N GLY A 82 -3.37 24.87 11.65
CA GLY A 82 -3.00 26.27 11.67
C GLY A 82 -4.30 27.04 11.67
N GLY A 83 -4.65 27.58 12.83
CA GLY A 83 -5.67 28.59 12.91
C GLY A 83 -5.24 29.77 12.04
N THR A 84 -6.20 30.31 11.31
CA THR A 84 -6.27 31.75 11.16
C THR A 84 -7.72 32.11 11.34
N ALA A 85 -7.99 32.74 12.49
CA ALA A 85 -9.14 33.60 12.65
C ALA A 85 -8.92 34.81 11.74
N GLU A 86 -9.91 35.11 10.91
CA GLU A 86 -10.30 36.47 10.51
C GLU A 86 -11.76 36.44 10.06
#